data_AF-A0A318KFL0-F1
#
_entry.id   AF-A0A318KFL0-F1
#
_cell.length_a   1.000
_cell.length_b   1.000
_cell.length_c   1.000
_cell.angle_alpha   90.00
_cell.angle_beta   90.00
_cell.angle_gamma   90.00
#
_symmetry.space_group_name_H-M   'P 1'
#
loop_
_entity.id
_entity.type
_entity.pdbx_description
1 polymer ?
#
loop_
_entity_poly.entity_id
_entity_poly.type
_entity_poly.pdbx_seq_one_letter_code
_entity_poly.pdbx_strand_id
1 'polypeptide(L)'
;MVGSVAVAGSMAAAAVVMVYTASASTPGQSAAYTDPVLGGGPTCQPTRSEQLVRGNGTGSTASGPDVVLAFQYAYYVTRSGADARAVTTPEALVPAVEVIGAGIRTVPAGTQHCVMITPMADGRFDVVITEVRPDAAVRTYRQFVTVTTRPGAVSITKIAPPT
;
A
#
# COMPACT_ATOMS: atom_id res chain seq x y z
N MET A 1 49.58 71.63 2.21
CA MET A 1 49.51 71.00 3.55
C MET A 1 49.56 69.49 3.33
N VAL A 2 50.58 68.80 3.86
CA VAL A 2 50.47 67.95 5.08
C VAL A 2 49.36 66.89 4.95
N GLY A 3 49.65 65.58 4.92
CA GLY A 3 50.96 64.92 5.05
C GLY A 3 50.96 63.40 4.84
N SER A 4 52.08 62.78 5.19
CA SER A 4 52.37 61.33 5.27
C SER A 4 51.38 60.57 6.17
N VAL A 5 51.32 59.24 6.31
CA VAL A 5 52.27 58.10 6.17
C VAL A 5 51.43 56.86 5.71
N ALA A 6 51.92 55.65 5.40
CA ALA A 6 53.20 54.96 5.60
C ALA A 6 53.45 53.86 4.53
N VAL A 7 54.56 53.15 4.67
CA VAL A 7 54.82 51.83 4.04
C VAL A 7 55.23 50.84 5.13
N ALA A 8 54.54 49.70 5.21
CA ALA A 8 54.90 48.51 5.97
C ALA A 8 54.18 47.30 5.31
N GLY A 9 54.69 46.07 5.28
CA GLY A 9 55.98 45.60 5.79
C GLY A 9 56.01 44.07 5.92
N SER A 10 56.49 43.40 4.87
CA SER A 10 57.11 42.05 4.88
C SER A 10 56.30 40.78 5.25
N MET A 11 56.87 39.66 4.77
CA MET A 11 56.60 38.25 5.12
C MET A 11 55.34 37.58 4.55
N ALA A 12 55.48 37.05 3.33
CA ALA A 12 54.57 36.03 2.80
C ALA A 12 54.82 34.69 3.52
N ALA A 13 53.98 34.36 4.50
CA ALA A 13 53.95 33.04 5.10
C ALA A 13 53.34 32.02 4.11
N ALA A 14 54.00 30.88 3.92
CA ALA A 14 53.49 29.82 3.06
C ALA A 14 52.27 29.14 3.71
N ALA A 15 51.07 29.47 3.23
CA ALA A 15 49.83 28.86 3.69
C ALA A 15 49.73 27.42 3.14
N VAL A 16 49.97 26.43 4.00
CA VAL A 16 49.72 25.02 3.70
C VAL A 16 48.20 24.81 3.59
N VAL A 17 47.70 24.60 2.37
CA VAL A 17 46.28 24.32 2.12
C VAL A 17 45.98 22.90 2.58
N MET A 18 45.54 22.76 3.83
CA MET A 18 45.09 21.48 4.38
C MET A 18 43.70 21.16 3.80
N VAL A 19 43.65 20.28 2.80
CA VAL A 19 42.39 19.87 2.15
C VAL A 19 41.64 18.92 3.06
N TYR A 20 40.72 19.46 3.86
CA TYR A 20 39.71 18.68 4.56
C TYR A 20 38.68 18.17 3.53
N THR A 21 38.84 16.93 3.08
CA THR A 21 37.79 16.22 2.34
C THR A 21 36.64 15.90 3.30
N ALA A 22 35.78 16.88 3.52
CA ALA A 22 34.50 16.67 4.16
C ALA A 22 33.72 15.66 3.31
N SER A 23 33.52 14.46 3.86
CA SER A 23 32.68 13.44 3.25
C SER A 23 31.27 13.99 3.11
N ALA A 24 30.95 14.52 1.93
CA ALA A 24 29.62 14.96 1.59
C ALA A 24 28.72 13.73 1.59
N SER A 25 28.05 13.47 2.71
CA SER A 25 26.96 12.51 2.80
C SER A 25 25.86 12.99 1.86
N THR A 26 25.90 12.52 0.61
CA THR A 26 24.76 12.61 -0.30
C THR A 26 23.54 12.17 0.49
N PRO A 27 22.44 12.95 0.54
CA PRO A 27 21.20 12.46 1.10
C PRO A 27 20.82 11.22 0.32
N GLY A 28 21.07 10.06 0.91
CA GLY A 28 20.63 8.79 0.37
C GLY A 28 19.13 8.93 0.25
N GLN A 29 18.62 8.94 -0.98
CA GLN A 29 17.19 8.75 -1.20
C GLN A 29 16.90 7.38 -0.62
N SER A 30 16.40 7.36 0.62
CA SER A 30 15.87 6.15 1.24
C SER A 30 14.86 5.61 0.25
N ALA A 31 15.20 4.51 -0.42
CA ALA A 31 14.26 3.78 -1.23
C ALA A 31 13.11 3.44 -0.28
N ALA A 32 11.98 4.12 -0.46
CA ALA A 32 10.84 3.96 0.43
C ALA A 32 10.45 2.49 0.37
N TYR A 33 10.67 1.77 1.46
CA TYR A 33 10.35 0.35 1.53
C TYR A 33 8.83 0.24 1.46
N THR A 34 8.33 0.01 0.25
CA THR A 34 6.91 -0.19 0.00
C THR A 34 6.52 -1.51 0.63
N ASP A 35 5.74 -1.48 1.70
CA ASP A 35 5.13 -2.68 2.28
C ASP A 35 4.31 -3.38 1.18
N PRO A 36 4.72 -4.57 0.68
CA PRO A 36 3.99 -5.23 -0.38
C PRO A 36 2.61 -5.69 0.06
N VAL A 37 2.40 -5.94 1.37
CA VAL A 37 1.13 -6.38 1.95
C VAL A 37 0.08 -5.28 1.86
N LEU A 38 0.45 -4.06 2.27
CA LEU A 38 -0.43 -2.89 2.21
C LEU A 38 -0.49 -2.28 0.79
N GLY A 39 0.63 -2.33 0.07
CA GLY A 39 0.81 -1.71 -1.24
C GLY A 39 0.89 -0.19 -1.16
N GLY A 40 0.31 0.48 -2.15
CA GLY A 40 0.24 1.92 -2.26
C GLY A 40 0.36 2.42 -3.70
N GLY A 41 0.22 3.73 -3.88
CA GLY A 41 0.45 4.41 -5.15
C GLY A 41 -0.35 5.71 -5.27
N PRO A 42 -0.22 6.44 -6.39
CA PRO A 42 -0.91 7.72 -6.60
C PRO A 42 -2.44 7.61 -6.42
N THR A 43 -3.03 6.50 -6.88
CA THR A 43 -4.47 6.21 -6.83
C THR A 43 -4.92 5.47 -5.57
N CYS A 44 -4.00 5.05 -4.71
CA CYS A 44 -4.30 4.42 -3.43
C CYS A 44 -3.23 4.76 -2.40
N GLN A 45 -3.44 5.86 -1.66
CA GLN A 45 -2.53 6.24 -0.57
C GLN A 45 -2.61 5.17 0.54
N PRO A 46 -1.50 4.50 0.90
CA PRO A 46 -1.54 3.46 1.92
C PRO A 46 -1.83 4.07 3.29
N THR A 47 -2.65 3.39 4.10
CA THR A 47 -2.96 3.82 5.47
C THR A 47 -3.20 2.58 6.33
N ARG A 48 -2.68 2.56 7.55
CA ARG A 48 -2.94 1.51 8.54
C ARG A 48 -3.04 2.13 9.93
N SER A 49 -4.21 2.05 10.53
CA SER A 49 -4.50 2.30 11.94
C SER A 49 -5.50 1.26 12.43
N GLU A 50 -5.85 1.29 13.72
CA GLU A 50 -6.87 0.41 14.30
C GLU A 50 -8.27 0.63 13.69
N GLN A 51 -8.56 1.85 13.26
CA GLN A 51 -9.86 2.26 12.72
C GLN A 51 -9.96 2.15 11.19
N LEU A 52 -8.83 2.04 10.49
CA LEU A 52 -8.78 2.11 9.04
C LEU A 52 -7.54 1.43 8.48
N VAL A 53 -7.75 0.50 7.55
CA VAL A 53 -6.72 0.05 6.60
C VAL A 53 -7.13 0.47 5.19
N ARG A 54 -6.21 1.11 4.46
CA ARG A 54 -6.35 1.45 3.05
C ARG A 54 -5.15 0.94 2.28
N GLY A 55 -5.40 0.18 1.21
CA GLY A 55 -4.33 -0.46 0.45
C GLY A 55 -4.81 -1.15 -0.82
N ASN A 56 -3.83 -1.64 -1.58
CA ASN A 56 -4.01 -2.40 -2.83
C ASN A 56 -2.90 -3.45 -3.03
N GLY A 57 -2.14 -3.74 -1.96
CA GLY A 57 -1.03 -4.69 -1.95
C GLY A 57 -1.49 -6.15 -1.89
N THR A 58 -0.52 -7.06 -1.79
CA THR A 58 -0.71 -8.51 -1.83
C THR A 58 -1.58 -9.06 -0.70
N GLY A 59 -1.78 -8.29 0.36
CA GLY A 59 -2.34 -8.77 1.61
C GLY A 59 -1.51 -9.89 2.25
N SER A 60 -2.10 -10.54 3.24
CA SER A 60 -1.53 -11.67 3.98
C SER A 60 -2.65 -12.41 4.72
N THR A 61 -2.36 -13.54 5.37
CA THR A 61 -3.31 -14.19 6.30
C THR A 61 -3.08 -13.81 7.77
N ALA A 62 -2.26 -12.78 8.04
CA ALA A 62 -1.89 -12.40 9.42
C ALA A 62 -2.99 -11.61 10.16
N SER A 63 -3.90 -10.96 9.44
CA SER A 63 -4.94 -10.10 10.03
C SER A 63 -6.24 -10.11 9.21
N GLY A 64 -7.34 -9.61 9.79
CA GLY A 64 -8.61 -9.43 9.10
C GLY A 64 -8.51 -8.49 7.88
N PRO A 65 -7.96 -7.27 8.02
CA PRO A 65 -7.72 -6.39 6.87
C PRO A 65 -6.75 -6.97 5.84
N ASP A 66 -5.70 -7.67 6.29
CA ASP A 66 -4.71 -8.25 5.38
C ASP A 66 -5.32 -9.36 4.51
N VAL A 67 -6.23 -10.19 5.06
CA VAL A 67 -6.87 -11.26 4.29
C VAL A 67 -7.91 -10.72 3.30
N VAL A 68 -8.54 -9.58 3.63
CA VAL A 68 -9.35 -8.81 2.69
C VAL A 68 -8.50 -8.26 1.55
N LEU A 69 -7.34 -7.66 1.84
CA LEU A 69 -6.40 -7.22 0.80
C LEU A 69 -5.97 -8.39 -0.10
N ALA A 70 -5.67 -9.56 0.48
CA ALA A 70 -5.26 -10.73 -0.30
C ALA A 70 -6.36 -11.23 -1.24
N PHE A 71 -7.62 -11.25 -0.79
CA PHE A 71 -8.77 -11.58 -1.63
C PHE A 71 -8.95 -10.58 -2.79
N GLN A 72 -8.83 -9.28 -2.50
CA GLN A 72 -8.97 -8.24 -3.54
C GLN A 72 -7.78 -8.22 -4.51
N TYR A 73 -6.57 -8.47 -4.04
CA TYR A 73 -5.37 -8.60 -4.89
C TYR A 73 -5.48 -9.81 -5.83
N ALA A 74 -6.00 -10.94 -5.33
CA ALA A 74 -6.30 -12.10 -6.16
C ALA A 74 -7.34 -11.76 -7.25
N TYR A 75 -8.37 -11.00 -6.91
CA TYR A 75 -9.42 -10.59 -7.86
C TYR A 75 -8.91 -9.60 -8.94
N TYR A 76 -8.15 -8.57 -8.55
CA TYR A 76 -7.76 -7.47 -9.43
C TYR A 76 -6.40 -7.65 -10.11
N VAL A 77 -5.42 -8.24 -9.42
CA VAL A 77 -4.01 -8.29 -9.85
C VAL A 77 -3.62 -9.67 -10.35
N THR A 78 -3.76 -10.75 -9.55
CA THR A 78 -3.49 -12.11 -10.05
C THR A 78 -4.57 -12.59 -11.02
N ARG A 79 -5.78 -12.01 -10.90
CA ARG A 79 -6.98 -12.32 -11.71
C ARG A 79 -7.37 -13.79 -11.62
N SER A 80 -7.15 -14.41 -10.46
CA SER A 80 -7.41 -15.82 -10.18
C SER A 80 -8.53 -16.00 -9.15
N GLY A 81 -9.60 -16.68 -9.57
CA GLY A 81 -10.67 -17.11 -8.65
C GLY A 81 -10.21 -18.20 -7.66
N ALA A 82 -9.16 -18.95 -8.01
CA ALA A 82 -8.59 -19.98 -7.14
C ALA A 82 -7.80 -19.33 -5.99
N ASP A 83 -6.96 -18.33 -6.29
CA ASP A 83 -6.19 -17.56 -5.30
C ASP A 83 -7.13 -16.82 -4.36
N ALA A 84 -8.23 -16.25 -4.90
CA ALA A 84 -9.26 -15.60 -4.10
C ALA A 84 -9.95 -16.59 -3.15
N ARG A 85 -10.22 -17.83 -3.58
CA ARG A 85 -10.73 -18.88 -2.68
C ARG A 85 -9.68 -19.43 -1.72
N ALA A 86 -8.39 -19.38 -2.03
CA ALA A 86 -7.32 -19.90 -1.15
C ALA A 86 -7.22 -19.17 0.20
N VAL A 87 -7.69 -17.92 0.29
CA VAL A 87 -7.77 -17.13 1.53
C VAL A 87 -9.14 -17.20 2.24
N THR A 88 -10.04 -18.05 1.75
CA THR A 88 -11.36 -18.30 2.35
C THR A 88 -11.37 -19.64 3.08
N THR A 89 -12.36 -19.87 3.94
CA THR A 89 -12.63 -21.22 4.45
C THR A 89 -13.32 -22.08 3.39
N PRO A 90 -13.18 -23.43 3.39
CA PRO A 90 -13.87 -24.29 2.42
C PRO A 90 -15.39 -24.05 2.38
N GLU A 91 -16.00 -23.97 3.55
CA GLU A 91 -17.43 -23.70 3.78
C GLU A 91 -17.85 -22.22 3.68
N ALA A 92 -16.94 -21.32 3.29
CA ALA A 92 -17.20 -19.89 3.26
C ALA A 92 -18.36 -19.53 2.32
N LEU A 93 -19.24 -18.64 2.80
CA LEU A 93 -20.33 -17.99 2.06
C LEU A 93 -19.75 -16.91 1.13
N VAL A 94 -19.01 -17.39 0.13
CA VAL A 94 -18.30 -16.66 -0.92
C VAL A 94 -18.47 -17.46 -2.22
N PRO A 95 -18.71 -16.84 -3.39
CA PRO A 95 -18.96 -17.58 -4.63
C PRO A 95 -17.85 -18.58 -5.00
N ALA A 96 -18.19 -19.61 -5.76
CA ALA A 96 -17.24 -20.61 -6.25
C ALA A 96 -16.19 -20.02 -7.22
N VAL A 97 -15.10 -20.74 -7.44
CA VAL A 97 -13.93 -20.32 -8.26
C VAL A 97 -14.37 -19.84 -9.65
N GLU A 98 -15.30 -20.56 -10.27
CA GLU A 98 -15.81 -20.30 -11.62
C GLU A 98 -16.64 -19.01 -11.68
N VAL A 99 -17.41 -18.74 -10.62
CA VAL A 99 -18.25 -17.55 -10.48
C VAL A 99 -17.39 -16.32 -10.19
N ILE A 100 -16.39 -16.44 -9.31
CA ILE A 100 -15.38 -15.38 -9.11
C ILE A 100 -14.64 -15.11 -10.41
N GLY A 101 -14.18 -16.15 -11.11
CA GLY A 101 -13.52 -16.03 -12.41
C GLY A 101 -14.39 -15.38 -13.49
N ALA A 102 -15.71 -15.61 -13.47
CA ALA A 102 -16.65 -14.90 -14.33
C ALA A 102 -16.73 -13.41 -13.99
N GLY A 103 -16.81 -13.05 -12.69
CA GLY A 103 -16.73 -11.67 -12.22
C GLY A 103 -15.45 -10.97 -12.66
N ILE A 104 -14.28 -11.61 -12.48
CA ILE A 104 -12.97 -11.08 -12.90
C ILE A 104 -12.94 -10.78 -14.42
N ARG A 105 -13.59 -11.60 -15.26
CA ARG A 105 -13.66 -11.33 -16.71
C ARG A 105 -14.47 -10.08 -17.06
N THR A 106 -15.37 -9.61 -16.20
CA THR A 106 -16.09 -8.33 -16.38
C THR A 106 -15.24 -7.09 -16.06
N VAL A 107 -14.11 -7.26 -15.36
CA VAL A 107 -13.17 -6.21 -14.97
C VAL A 107 -12.13 -6.04 -16.08
N PRO A 108 -12.08 -4.89 -16.79
CA PRO A 108 -11.05 -4.62 -17.80
C PRO A 108 -9.64 -4.78 -17.23
N ALA A 109 -8.74 -5.37 -18.02
CA ALA A 109 -7.32 -5.43 -17.70
C ALA A 109 -6.74 -4.01 -17.55
N GLY A 110 -5.81 -3.82 -16.62
CA GLY A 110 -5.29 -2.49 -16.27
C GLY A 110 -6.22 -1.65 -15.37
N THR A 111 -7.36 -2.19 -14.90
CA THR A 111 -8.11 -1.57 -13.80
C THR A 111 -7.21 -1.42 -12.58
N GLN A 112 -7.04 -0.19 -12.10
CA GLN A 112 -6.45 0.06 -10.79
C GLN A 112 -7.52 -0.09 -9.71
N HIS A 113 -7.13 -0.53 -8.52
CA HIS A 113 -8.04 -0.68 -7.40
C HIS A 113 -7.44 -0.06 -6.12
N CYS A 114 -8.32 0.37 -5.23
CA CYS A 114 -7.98 0.76 -3.86
C CYS A 114 -9.05 0.24 -2.91
N VAL A 115 -8.63 -0.47 -1.87
CA VAL A 115 -9.51 -1.07 -0.86
C VAL A 115 -9.43 -0.22 0.40
N MET A 116 -10.60 0.10 0.97
CA MET A 116 -10.77 0.77 2.25
C MET A 116 -11.49 -0.20 3.19
N ILE A 117 -10.92 -0.45 4.37
CA ILE A 117 -11.33 -1.50 5.29
C ILE A 117 -11.48 -0.88 6.67
N THR A 118 -12.71 -0.86 7.18
CA THR A 118 -13.06 -0.30 8.49
C THR A 118 -13.66 -1.41 9.36
N PRO A 119 -13.13 -1.67 10.57
CA PRO A 119 -13.74 -2.66 11.47
C PRO A 119 -15.09 -2.18 11.99
N MET A 120 -16.00 -3.12 12.19
CA MET A 120 -17.34 -2.90 12.72
C MET A 120 -17.44 -3.45 14.15
N ALA A 121 -18.34 -2.87 14.95
CA ALA A 121 -18.54 -3.29 16.36
C ALA A 121 -19.02 -4.74 16.53
N ASP A 122 -19.54 -5.36 15.47
CA ASP A 122 -19.96 -6.76 15.43
C ASP A 122 -18.87 -7.73 14.92
N GLY A 123 -17.63 -7.25 14.78
CA GLY A 123 -16.47 -8.05 14.34
C GLY A 123 -16.37 -8.26 12.82
N ARG A 124 -17.27 -7.67 12.02
CA ARG A 124 -17.13 -7.62 10.55
C ARG A 124 -16.20 -6.48 10.12
N PHE A 125 -15.87 -6.47 8.83
CA PHE A 125 -15.27 -5.31 8.17
C PHE A 125 -16.25 -4.72 7.15
N ASP A 126 -16.41 -3.40 7.18
CA ASP A 126 -16.97 -2.63 6.08
C ASP A 126 -15.85 -2.39 5.06
N VAL A 127 -16.04 -2.93 3.86
CA VAL A 127 -15.03 -2.94 2.80
C VAL A 127 -15.58 -2.17 1.62
N VAL A 128 -14.96 -1.02 1.33
CA VAL A 128 -15.25 -0.20 0.16
C VAL A 128 -14.10 -0.36 -0.84
N ILE A 129 -14.44 -0.73 -2.07
CA ILE A 129 -13.49 -0.91 -3.17
C ILE A 129 -13.75 0.16 -4.21
N THR A 130 -12.74 0.97 -4.49
CA THR A 130 -12.76 1.91 -5.62
C THR A 130 -11.95 1.33 -6.76
N GLU A 131 -12.56 1.20 -7.93
CA GLU A 131 -11.90 0.90 -9.20
C GLU A 131 -11.67 2.18 -9.99
N VAL A 132 -10.51 2.29 -10.64
CA VAL A 132 -10.26 3.24 -11.73
C VAL A 132 -9.97 2.44 -12.99
N ARG A 133 -10.88 2.52 -13.96
CA ARG A 133 -10.81 1.79 -15.23
C ARG A 133 -9.85 2.45 -16.23
N PRO A 134 -9.40 1.74 -17.27
CA PRO A 134 -8.52 2.32 -18.32
C PRO A 134 -9.13 3.50 -19.10
N ASP A 135 -10.46 3.59 -19.17
CA ASP A 135 -11.23 4.71 -19.74
C ASP A 135 -11.46 5.87 -18.74
N ALA A 136 -10.73 5.85 -17.61
CA ALA A 136 -10.89 6.73 -16.45
C ALA A 136 -12.25 6.65 -15.74
N ALA A 137 -13.14 5.71 -16.07
CA ALA A 137 -14.37 5.50 -15.32
C ALA A 137 -14.06 5.03 -13.89
N VAL A 138 -14.65 5.71 -12.90
CA VAL A 138 -14.53 5.33 -11.48
C VAL A 138 -15.77 4.55 -11.07
N ARG A 139 -15.58 3.43 -10.36
CA ARG A 139 -16.67 2.63 -9.78
C ARG A 139 -16.37 2.33 -8.33
N THR A 140 -17.41 2.34 -7.49
CA THR A 140 -17.29 2.05 -6.06
C THR A 140 -18.25 0.93 -5.69
N TYR A 141 -17.72 -0.07 -4.98
CA TYR A 141 -18.48 -1.19 -4.43
C TYR A 141 -18.31 -1.22 -2.92
N ARG A 142 -19.33 -1.67 -2.21
CA ARG A 142 -19.31 -1.84 -0.76
C ARG A 142 -19.77 -3.25 -0.43
N GLN A 143 -19.08 -3.90 0.49
CA GLN A 143 -19.39 -5.25 0.96
C GLN A 143 -19.02 -5.38 2.44
N PHE A 144 -19.76 -6.20 3.18
CA PHE A 144 -19.39 -6.63 4.51
C PHE A 144 -18.63 -7.96 4.43
N VAL A 145 -17.45 -8.01 5.05
CA VAL A 145 -16.62 -9.22 5.12
C VAL A 145 -16.58 -9.73 6.56
N THR A 146 -16.82 -11.04 6.71
CA THR A 146 -16.64 -11.76 7.99
C THR A 146 -15.42 -12.66 7.87
N VAL A 147 -14.61 -12.71 8.92
CA VAL A 147 -13.41 -13.55 9.00
C VAL A 147 -13.49 -14.50 10.19
N THR A 148 -12.62 -15.51 10.20
CA THR A 148 -12.34 -16.35 11.36
C THR A 148 -10.84 -16.49 11.56
N THR A 149 -10.42 -16.66 12.81
CA THR A 149 -9.01 -16.88 13.18
C THR A 149 -8.82 -18.35 13.53
N ARG A 150 -7.90 -19.01 12.83
CA ARG A 150 -7.37 -20.34 13.17
C ARG A 150 -5.94 -20.20 13.69
N PRO A 151 -5.35 -21.22 14.35
CA PRO A 151 -3.96 -21.18 14.77
C PRO A 151 -3.03 -20.83 13.60
N GLY A 152 -2.39 -19.66 13.67
CA GLY A 152 -1.45 -19.14 12.67
C GLY A 152 -2.05 -18.46 11.42
N ALA A 153 -3.38 -18.38 11.25
CA ALA A 153 -3.96 -17.73 10.06
C ALA A 153 -5.39 -17.20 10.25
N VAL A 154 -5.69 -16.07 9.62
CA VAL A 154 -7.04 -15.52 9.42
C VAL A 154 -7.57 -15.94 8.05
N SER A 155 -8.87 -16.23 7.95
CA SER A 155 -9.53 -16.63 6.70
C SER A 155 -10.92 -15.99 6.57
N ILE A 156 -11.35 -15.66 5.35
CA ILE A 156 -12.70 -15.13 5.10
C ILE A 156 -13.74 -16.25 5.18
N THR A 157 -14.83 -16.03 5.93
CA THR A 157 -15.98 -16.94 6.06
C THR A 157 -17.22 -16.47 5.32
N LYS A 158 -17.35 -15.17 5.03
CA LYS A 158 -18.51 -14.60 4.33
C LYS A 158 -18.15 -13.28 3.66
N ILE A 159 -18.66 -13.07 2.45
CA ILE A 159 -18.75 -11.76 1.80
C ILE A 159 -20.22 -11.53 1.43
N ALA A 160 -20.77 -10.38 1.82
CA ALA A 160 -22.18 -10.04 1.59
C ALA A 160 -22.35 -8.56 1.23
N PRO A 161 -23.39 -8.17 0.48
CA PRO A 161 -23.73 -6.77 0.31
C PRO A 161 -24.13 -6.14 1.66
N PRO A 162 -24.08 -4.80 1.79
CA PRO A 162 -24.70 -4.10 2.89
C PRO A 162 -26.20 -4.40 2.98
N THR A 163 -26.65 -4.60 4.21
CA THR A 163 -28.05 -4.77 4.62
C THR A 163 -28.65 -3.44 5.04
#